data_AF-K1ZR94-F1
#
_entry.id   AF-K1ZR94-F1
#
_cell.length_a   1.000
_cell.length_b   1.000
_cell.length_c   1.000
_cell.angle_alpha   90.00
_cell.angle_beta   90.00
_cell.angle_gamma   90.00
#
_symmetry.space_group_name_H-M   'P 1'
#
loop_
_entity.id
_entity.type
_entity.pdbx_description
1 polymer ?
#
loop_
_entity_poly.entity_id
_entity_poly.type
_entity_poly.pdbx_seq_one_letter_code
_entity_poly.pdbx_strand_id
1 'polypeptide(L)'
;MYFQIIKNIAANRSLQKTDLARLAAVSNATVTKWFKQADRSDFVNIETKSLFGLARGLGVDVSIFLSERRRLQPLQTSFLWDNLFPNMETFVKAVVQKRLPALARLVEVLGLRNASLVAGDVIYKKFSDYKKFIKPVRRQQMEVLCQILYQP
;
A
#
# COMPACT_ATOMS: atom_id res chain seq x y z
N MET A 1 -14.90 -5.46 12.72
CA MET A 1 -13.92 -5.93 11.73
C MET A 1 -13.21 -4.73 11.11
N TYR A 2 -11.90 -4.78 10.88
CA TYR A 2 -11.13 -3.69 10.26
C TYR A 2 -11.40 -3.62 8.75
N PHE A 3 -12.27 -2.71 8.34
CA PHE A 3 -12.81 -2.67 6.98
C PHE A 3 -11.81 -2.12 5.95
N GLN A 4 -10.82 -1.35 6.38
CA GLN A 4 -9.78 -0.86 5.47
C GLN A 4 -8.99 -2.00 4.80
N ILE A 5 -8.85 -3.16 5.45
CA ILE A 5 -8.20 -4.33 4.85
C ILE A 5 -8.96 -4.80 3.60
N ILE A 6 -10.29 -4.85 3.68
CA ILE A 6 -11.14 -5.18 2.53
C ILE A 6 -11.01 -4.11 1.45
N LYS A 7 -11.04 -2.83 1.80
CA LYS A 7 -10.84 -1.72 0.85
C LYS A 7 -9.52 -1.88 0.09
N ASN A 8 -8.45 -2.21 0.80
CA ASN A 8 -7.11 -2.39 0.22
C ASN A 8 -7.05 -3.60 -0.72
N ILE A 9 -7.59 -4.75 -0.30
CA ILE A 9 -7.64 -5.95 -1.15
C ILE A 9 -8.48 -5.68 -2.40
N ALA A 10 -9.65 -5.05 -2.24
CA ALA A 10 -10.52 -4.70 -3.34
C ALA A 10 -9.84 -3.77 -4.35
N ALA A 11 -9.17 -2.71 -3.88
CA ALA A 11 -8.43 -1.79 -4.74
C ALA A 11 -7.21 -2.46 -5.43
N ASN A 12 -6.59 -3.45 -4.79
CA ASN A 12 -5.48 -4.21 -5.38
C ASN A 12 -5.94 -5.18 -6.46
N ARG A 13 -7.12 -5.76 -6.31
CA ARG A 13 -7.71 -6.73 -7.24
C ARG A 13 -8.75 -6.12 -8.19
N SER A 14 -8.87 -4.80 -8.21
CA SER A 14 -9.86 -4.05 -9.02
C SER A 14 -11.31 -4.52 -8.81
N LEU A 15 -11.65 -4.94 -7.59
CA LEU A 15 -12.98 -5.42 -7.24
C LEU A 15 -13.93 -4.26 -7.02
N GLN A 16 -15.13 -4.37 -7.58
CA GLN A 16 -16.21 -3.43 -7.34
C GLN A 16 -17.04 -3.84 -6.11
N LYS A 17 -17.88 -2.93 -5.63
CA LYS A 17 -18.82 -3.20 -4.52
C LYS A 17 -19.77 -4.36 -4.84
N THR A 18 -20.11 -4.53 -6.12
CA THR A 18 -20.93 -5.63 -6.64
C THR A 18 -20.24 -6.98 -6.48
N ASP A 19 -18.93 -7.05 -6.71
CA ASP A 19 -18.15 -8.26 -6.50
C ASP A 19 -18.10 -8.62 -5.02
N LEU A 20 -17.83 -7.64 -4.16
CA LEU A 20 -17.82 -7.83 -2.71
C LEU A 20 -19.19 -8.30 -2.18
N ALA A 21 -20.28 -7.79 -2.74
CA ALA A 21 -21.64 -8.20 -2.38
C ALA A 21 -21.89 -9.68 -2.74
N ARG A 22 -21.46 -10.11 -3.94
CA ARG A 22 -21.52 -11.51 -4.36
C ARG A 22 -20.68 -12.41 -3.44
N LEU A 23 -19.46 -12.00 -3.12
CA LEU A 23 -18.56 -12.78 -2.24
C LEU A 23 -19.11 -12.93 -0.82
N ALA A 24 -19.69 -11.87 -0.26
CA ALA A 24 -20.32 -11.89 1.06
C ALA A 24 -21.72 -12.55 1.07
N ALA A 25 -22.30 -12.84 -0.10
CA ALA A 25 -23.70 -13.25 -0.25
C ALA A 25 -24.70 -12.27 0.39
N VAL A 26 -24.49 -10.96 0.14
CA VAL A 26 -25.34 -9.86 0.65
C VAL A 26 -25.75 -8.91 -0.48
N SER A 27 -26.62 -7.96 -0.17
CA SER A 27 -27.02 -6.92 -1.12
C SER A 27 -25.91 -5.87 -1.34
N ASN A 28 -25.91 -5.22 -2.51
CA ASN A 28 -25.05 -4.06 -2.80
C ASN A 28 -25.27 -2.89 -1.83
N ALA A 29 -26.51 -2.72 -1.34
CA ALA A 29 -26.85 -1.71 -0.36
C ALA A 29 -26.15 -1.98 0.98
N THR A 30 -26.10 -3.24 1.41
CA THR A 30 -25.38 -3.68 2.60
C THR A 30 -23.89 -3.35 2.50
N VAL A 31 -23.24 -3.69 1.38
CA VAL A 31 -21.82 -3.34 1.16
C VAL A 31 -21.62 -1.83 1.16
N THR A 32 -22.50 -1.08 0.50
CA THR A 32 -22.41 0.39 0.49
C THR A 32 -22.54 0.98 1.89
N LYS A 33 -23.41 0.42 2.75
CA LYS A 33 -23.52 0.79 4.15
C LYS A 33 -22.22 0.50 4.90
N TRP A 34 -21.59 -0.64 4.68
CA TRP A 34 -20.29 -0.96 5.29
C TRP A 34 -19.21 0.06 4.89
N PHE A 35 -19.12 0.44 3.62
CA PHE A 35 -18.17 1.46 3.16
C PHE A 35 -18.43 2.81 3.84
N LYS A 36 -19.69 3.26 3.91
CA LYS A 36 -20.05 4.52 4.60
C LYS A 36 -19.73 4.48 6.08
N GLN A 37 -19.91 3.34 6.74
CA GLN A 37 -19.53 3.16 8.14
C GLN A 37 -18.01 3.18 8.30
N ALA A 38 -17.29 2.51 7.39
CA ALA A 38 -15.83 2.47 7.35
C ALA A 38 -15.18 3.85 7.17
N ASP A 39 -15.87 4.78 6.51
CA ASP A 39 -15.40 6.16 6.35
C ASP A 39 -15.49 6.97 7.66
N ARG A 40 -16.34 6.53 8.61
CA ARG A 40 -16.50 7.17 9.93
C ARG A 40 -15.67 6.49 11.01
N SER A 41 -15.53 5.17 10.94
CA SER A 41 -14.77 4.34 11.87
C SER A 41 -14.24 3.13 11.12
N ASP A 42 -12.95 2.79 11.28
CA ASP A 42 -12.35 1.63 10.60
C ASP A 42 -13.00 0.30 11.06
N PHE A 43 -13.70 0.30 12.20
CA PHE A 43 -14.41 -0.87 12.68
C PHE A 43 -15.86 -0.89 12.19
N VAL A 44 -16.17 -1.86 11.32
CA VAL A 44 -17.52 -2.12 10.82
C VAL A 44 -18.06 -3.40 11.46
N ASN A 45 -19.34 -3.36 11.85
CA ASN A 45 -20.05 -4.54 12.33
C ASN A 45 -20.59 -5.32 11.11
N ILE A 46 -20.15 -6.57 10.96
CA ILE A 46 -20.48 -7.45 9.84
C ILE A 46 -20.81 -8.81 10.44
N GLU A 47 -21.88 -9.44 9.93
CA GLU A 47 -22.27 -10.79 10.33
C GLU A 47 -21.15 -11.80 10.03
N THR A 48 -20.93 -12.73 10.96
CA THR A 48 -19.90 -13.77 10.85
C THR A 48 -20.02 -14.56 9.54
N LYS A 49 -21.23 -14.88 9.08
CA LYS A 49 -21.46 -15.57 7.80
C LYS A 49 -20.92 -14.77 6.60
N SER A 50 -21.19 -13.46 6.56
CA SER A 50 -20.70 -12.57 5.50
C SER A 50 -19.18 -12.45 5.53
N LEU A 51 -18.60 -12.42 6.74
CA LEU A 51 -17.16 -12.38 6.95
C LEU A 51 -16.45 -13.62 6.39
N PHE A 52 -16.98 -14.81 6.68
CA PHE A 52 -16.47 -16.07 6.10
C PHE A 52 -16.63 -16.11 4.58
N GLY A 53 -17.75 -15.60 4.05
CA GLY A 53 -17.95 -15.46 2.61
C GLY A 53 -16.87 -14.60 1.95
N LEU A 54 -16.57 -13.44 2.55
CA LEU A 54 -15.50 -12.55 2.09
C LEU A 54 -14.12 -13.20 2.20
N ALA A 55 -13.82 -13.86 3.31
CA ALA A 55 -12.53 -14.54 3.52
C ALA A 55 -12.28 -15.59 2.43
N ARG A 56 -13.27 -16.47 2.22
CA ARG A 56 -13.22 -17.50 1.18
C ARG A 56 -13.12 -16.90 -0.21
N GLY A 57 -13.96 -15.91 -0.51
CA GLY A 57 -14.00 -15.23 -1.81
C GLY A 57 -12.72 -14.48 -2.15
N LEU A 58 -12.06 -13.92 -1.14
CA LEU A 58 -10.80 -13.22 -1.28
C LEU A 58 -9.59 -14.15 -1.12
N GLY A 59 -9.77 -15.43 -0.79
CA GLY A 59 -8.67 -16.37 -0.57
C GLY A 59 -7.72 -15.90 0.52
N VAL A 60 -8.26 -15.35 1.61
CA VAL A 60 -7.50 -14.90 2.78
C VAL A 60 -8.08 -15.50 4.04
N ASP A 61 -7.25 -15.69 5.06
CA ASP A 61 -7.73 -16.17 6.34
C ASP A 61 -8.64 -15.14 7.03
N VAL A 62 -9.67 -15.61 7.74
CA VAL A 62 -10.65 -14.74 8.38
C VAL A 62 -10.03 -13.87 9.48
N SER A 63 -8.98 -14.36 10.15
CA SER A 63 -8.28 -13.63 11.22
C SER A 63 -7.63 -12.34 10.72
N ILE A 64 -7.30 -12.25 9.43
CA ILE A 64 -6.74 -11.04 8.83
C ILE A 64 -7.69 -9.87 9.01
N PHE A 65 -9.01 -10.07 8.91
CA PHE A 65 -9.98 -8.99 9.09
C PHE A 65 -10.23 -8.59 10.54
N LEU A 66 -9.82 -9.44 11.48
CA LEU A 66 -9.93 -9.22 12.92
C LEU A 66 -8.66 -8.66 13.54
N SER A 67 -7.53 -8.78 12.83
CA SER A 67 -6.22 -8.32 13.28
C SER A 67 -6.18 -6.80 13.37
N GLU A 68 -5.73 -6.29 14.51
CA GLU A 68 -5.52 -4.86 14.69
C GLU A 68 -4.49 -4.36 13.68
N ARG A 69 -4.86 -3.29 12.98
CA ARG A 69 -3.94 -2.65 12.05
C ARG A 69 -2.89 -1.90 12.84
N ARG A 70 -1.61 -2.19 12.55
CA ARG A 70 -0.52 -1.33 13.01
C ARG A 70 -0.80 0.11 12.60
N ARG A 71 -0.66 1.03 13.55
CA ARG A 71 -0.79 2.46 13.27
C ARG A 71 0.34 2.88 12.33
N LEU A 72 -0.01 3.22 11.10
CA LEU A 72 0.95 3.64 10.07
C LEU A 72 1.22 5.15 10.09
N GLN A 73 0.57 5.91 10.97
CA GLN A 73 0.71 7.37 11.08
C GLN A 73 2.17 7.86 11.10
N PRO A 74 3.10 7.25 11.87
CA PRO A 74 4.49 7.68 11.85
C PRO A 74 5.14 7.55 10.46
N LEU A 75 4.78 6.51 9.71
CA LEU A 75 5.29 6.26 8.36
C LEU A 75 4.62 7.18 7.33
N GLN A 76 3.35 7.51 7.52
CA GLN A 76 2.61 8.40 6.62
C GLN A 76 3.31 9.76 6.50
N THR A 77 3.75 10.34 7.62
CA THR A 77 4.47 11.62 7.62
C THR A 77 5.74 11.56 6.78
N SER A 78 6.52 10.49 6.89
CA SER A 78 7.78 10.38 6.14
C SER A 78 7.56 10.07 4.65
N PHE A 79 6.60 9.20 4.32
CA PHE A 79 6.43 8.70 2.96
C PHE A 79 5.43 9.49 2.12
N LEU A 80 4.47 10.19 2.73
CA LEU A 80 3.32 10.82 2.06
C LEU A 80 3.27 12.35 2.22
N TRP A 81 4.36 12.99 2.65
CA TRP A 81 4.38 14.44 2.97
C TRP A 81 3.95 15.37 1.82
N ASP A 82 4.10 14.95 0.57
CA ASP A 82 3.74 15.70 -0.63
C ASP A 82 2.39 15.27 -1.24
N ASN A 83 1.65 14.38 -0.58
CA ASN A 83 0.38 13.81 -1.06
C ASN A 83 0.46 13.16 -2.46
N LEU A 84 1.66 12.82 -2.95
CA LEU A 84 1.82 12.11 -4.22
C LEU A 84 1.12 10.75 -4.23
N PHE A 85 1.00 10.15 -3.04
CA PHE A 85 0.23 8.94 -2.79
C PHE A 85 -0.80 9.23 -1.70
N PRO A 86 -2.09 8.90 -1.90
CA PRO A 86 -3.15 9.21 -0.93
C PRO A 86 -3.02 8.50 0.41
N ASN A 87 -2.35 7.34 0.44
CA ASN A 87 -2.14 6.51 1.63
C ASN A 87 -0.95 5.57 1.43
N MET A 88 -0.54 4.90 2.51
CA MET A 88 0.63 4.02 2.52
C MET A 88 0.44 2.82 1.59
N GLU A 89 -0.77 2.31 1.45
CA GLU A 89 -1.06 1.15 0.62
C GLU A 89 -0.92 1.48 -0.86
N THR A 90 -1.36 2.67 -1.27
CA THR A 90 -1.15 3.18 -2.63
C THR A 90 0.34 3.39 -2.91
N PHE A 91 1.09 3.90 -1.93
CA PHE A 91 2.55 4.03 -2.02
C PHE A 91 3.23 2.66 -2.17
N VAL A 92 2.93 1.70 -1.30
CA VAL A 92 3.48 0.33 -1.36
C VAL A 92 3.13 -0.34 -2.68
N LYS A 93 1.88 -0.21 -3.15
CA LYS A 93 1.47 -0.71 -4.47
C LYS A 93 2.32 -0.09 -5.59
N ALA A 94 2.58 1.20 -5.53
CA ALA A 94 3.42 1.90 -6.52
C ALA A 94 4.89 1.44 -6.47
N VAL A 95 5.43 1.13 -5.28
CA VAL A 95 6.77 0.54 -5.11
C VAL A 95 6.83 -0.84 -5.75
N VAL A 96 5.85 -1.73 -5.46
CA VAL A 96 5.77 -3.07 -6.06
C VAL A 96 5.66 -3.00 -7.58
N GLN A 97 4.91 -2.02 -8.10
CA GLN A 97 4.80 -1.74 -9.54
C GLN A 97 6.03 -1.03 -10.14
N LYS A 98 7.08 -0.78 -9.35
CA LYS A 98 8.33 -0.15 -9.79
C LYS A 98 8.12 1.22 -10.43
N ARG A 99 7.11 1.98 -9.96
CA ARG A 99 6.86 3.35 -10.44
C ARG A 99 8.01 4.25 -9.99
N LEU A 100 8.63 4.97 -10.94
CA LEU A 100 9.83 5.78 -10.66
C LEU A 100 9.66 6.77 -9.49
N PRO A 101 8.55 7.52 -9.36
CA PRO A 101 8.38 8.43 -8.22
C PRO A 101 8.30 7.72 -6.87
N ALA A 102 7.74 6.50 -6.83
CA ALA A 102 7.65 5.70 -5.62
C ALA A 102 9.02 5.16 -5.20
N LEU A 103 9.83 4.68 -6.17
CA LEU A 103 11.20 4.25 -5.91
C LEU A 103 12.06 5.41 -5.40
N ALA A 104 11.94 6.59 -6.01
CA ALA A 104 12.63 7.80 -5.55
C ALA A 104 12.26 8.17 -4.11
N ARG A 105 10.96 8.16 -3.78
CA ARG A 105 10.48 8.43 -2.41
C ARG A 105 10.98 7.39 -1.41
N LEU A 106 11.00 6.11 -1.78
CA LEU A 106 11.54 5.05 -0.94
C LEU A 106 13.02 5.30 -0.60
N VAL A 107 13.81 5.70 -1.60
CA VAL A 107 15.24 6.01 -1.45
C VAL A 107 15.47 7.31 -0.68
N GLU A 108 14.64 8.33 -0.87
CA GLU A 108 14.74 9.58 -0.10
C GLU A 108 14.64 9.31 1.41
N VAL A 109 13.63 8.52 1.79
CA VAL A 109 13.30 8.26 3.19
C VAL A 109 14.25 7.23 3.81
N LEU A 110 14.52 6.12 3.12
CA LEU A 110 15.26 4.99 3.70
C LEU A 110 16.76 4.96 3.32
N GLY A 111 17.16 5.69 2.27
CA GLY A 111 18.46 5.54 1.62
C GLY A 111 18.52 4.32 0.68
N LEU A 112 19.56 4.27 -0.16
CA LEU A 112 19.71 3.24 -1.20
C LEU A 112 19.71 1.80 -0.66
N ARG A 113 20.51 1.53 0.38
CA ARG A 113 20.67 0.17 0.94
C ARG A 113 19.36 -0.38 1.52
N ASN A 114 18.67 0.41 2.33
CA ASN A 114 17.41 -0.05 2.93
C ASN A 114 16.29 -0.12 1.88
N ALA A 115 16.29 0.79 0.90
CA ALA A 115 15.34 0.71 -0.21
C ALA A 115 15.56 -0.56 -1.04
N SER A 116 16.80 -1.01 -1.26
CA SER A 116 17.08 -2.25 -2.02
C SER A 116 16.65 -3.50 -1.26
N LEU A 117 16.68 -3.51 0.08
CA LEU A 117 16.08 -4.59 0.87
C LEU A 117 14.56 -4.70 0.68
N VAL A 118 13.89 -3.59 0.32
CA VAL A 118 12.43 -3.54 0.16
C VAL A 118 12.00 -3.79 -1.29
N ALA A 119 12.66 -3.16 -2.26
CA ALA A 119 12.27 -3.20 -3.67
C ALA A 119 13.20 -4.05 -4.56
N GLY A 120 14.29 -4.57 -4.00
CA GLY A 120 15.33 -5.34 -4.70
C GLY A 120 16.28 -4.46 -5.53
N ASP A 121 17.07 -5.12 -6.38
CA ASP A 121 18.10 -4.50 -7.22
C ASP A 121 17.57 -3.46 -8.21
N VAL A 122 16.25 -3.36 -8.39
CA VAL A 122 15.63 -2.33 -9.22
C VAL A 122 16.02 -0.92 -8.75
N ILE A 123 16.31 -0.76 -7.45
CA ILE A 123 16.79 0.49 -6.87
C ILE A 123 18.08 0.92 -7.56
N TYR A 124 19.07 0.04 -7.68
CA TYR A 124 20.31 0.40 -8.35
C TYR A 124 20.15 0.46 -9.87
N LYS A 125 19.52 -0.57 -10.47
CA LYS A 125 19.38 -0.70 -11.93
C LYS A 125 18.63 0.46 -12.58
N LYS A 126 17.67 1.07 -11.89
CA LYS A 126 16.87 2.19 -12.41
C LYS A 126 17.23 3.54 -11.79
N PHE A 127 18.35 3.63 -11.06
CA PHE A 127 18.71 4.86 -10.36
C PHE A 127 18.82 6.07 -11.30
N SER A 128 19.39 5.88 -12.50
CA SER A 128 19.45 6.91 -13.56
C SER A 128 18.09 7.49 -13.92
N ASP A 129 17.04 6.67 -13.88
CA ASP A 129 15.71 7.01 -14.38
C ASP A 129 14.89 7.77 -13.35
N TYR A 130 15.01 7.37 -12.07
CA TYR A 130 14.22 7.96 -10.99
C TYR A 130 14.95 9.04 -10.19
N LYS A 131 16.28 9.17 -10.28
CA LYS A 131 17.03 10.17 -9.50
C LYS A 131 16.51 11.59 -9.70
N LYS A 132 15.92 11.90 -10.86
CA LYS A 132 15.27 13.20 -11.16
C LYS A 132 14.13 13.57 -10.21
N PHE A 133 13.50 12.60 -9.56
CA PHE A 133 12.43 12.81 -8.58
C PHE A 133 12.95 13.00 -7.15
N ILE A 134 14.26 12.81 -6.91
CA ILE A 134 14.90 13.03 -5.61
C ILE A 134 15.33 14.49 -5.48
N LYS A 135 15.15 15.09 -4.30
CA LYS A 135 15.60 16.45 -3.99
C LYS A 135 17.10 16.64 -4.31
N PRO A 136 17.53 17.79 -4.87
CA PRO A 136 18.89 17.97 -5.40
C PRO A 136 20.02 17.60 -4.43
N VAL A 137 19.97 18.09 -3.19
CA VAL A 137 21.01 17.81 -2.17
C VAL A 137 21.09 16.31 -1.86
N ARG A 138 19.94 15.65 -1.70
CA ARG A 138 19.88 14.21 -1.43
C ARG A 138 20.32 13.40 -2.64
N ARG A 139 20.01 13.85 -3.86
CA ARG A 139 20.39 13.20 -5.12
C ARG A 139 21.91 13.11 -5.26
N GLN A 140 22.63 14.20 -5.02
CA GLN A 140 24.09 14.22 -5.09
C GLN A 140 24.72 13.20 -4.14
N GLN A 141 24.22 13.13 -2.90
CA GLN A 141 24.66 12.12 -1.93
C GLN A 141 24.39 10.69 -2.42
N MET A 142 23.20 10.43 -2.98
CA MET A 142 22.84 9.10 -3.47
C MET A 142 23.62 8.72 -4.74
N GLU A 143 24.00 9.68 -5.59
CA GLU A 143 24.83 9.41 -6.79
C GLU A 143 26.19 8.84 -6.41
N VAL A 144 26.87 9.45 -5.44
CA VAL A 144 28.15 8.94 -4.92
C VAL A 144 27.98 7.56 -4.31
N LEU A 145 26.96 7.38 -3.46
CA LEU A 145 26.71 6.08 -2.81
C LEU A 145 26.34 4.98 -3.81
N CYS A 146 25.60 5.31 -4.87
CA CYS A 146 25.22 4.33 -5.88
C CYS A 146 26.44 3.78 -6.63
N GLN A 147 27.44 4.62 -6.92
CA GLN A 147 28.69 4.19 -7.57
C GLN A 147 29.51 3.23 -6.70
N ILE A 148 29.48 3.42 -5.38
CA ILE A 148 30.20 2.56 -4.42
C ILE A 148 29.46 1.23 -4.22
N LEU A 149 28.15 1.28 -4.05
CA LEU A 149 27.34 0.11 -3.69
C LEU A 149 26.95 -0.78 -4.88
N TYR A 150 27.00 -0.24 -6.09
CA TYR A 150 26.61 -0.93 -7.31
C TYR A 150 27.75 -0.85 -8.32
N GLN A 151 28.76 -1.70 -8.11
CA GLN A 151 29.73 -2.03 -9.14
C GLN A 151 29.15 -3.19 -9.96
N PRO A 152 29.04 -3.06 -11.30
CA PRO A 152 28.55 -4.14 -12.16
C PRO A 152 29.43 -5.39 -12.09
#